data_AF-A0AAN4KRJ7-F1
#
_entry.id   AF-A0AAN4KRJ7-F1
#
_cell.length_a   1.000
_cell.length_b   1.000
_cell.length_c   1.000
_cell.angle_alpha   90.00
_cell.angle_beta   90.00
_cell.angle_gamma   90.00
#
_symmetry.space_group_name_H-M   'P 1'
#
loop_
_entity.id
_entity.type
_entity.pdbx_description
1 polymer ?
#
loop_
_entity_poly.entity_id
_entity_poly.type
_entity_poly.pdbx_seq_one_letter_code
_entity_poly.pdbx_strand_id
1 'polypeptide(L)'
;MQAKDAEGNKYKYVYLPLSKNNVTLENGKQLDYKGSYINYYIANQVILVPNYNDPNDKIANEMIQKLYPDRKVVGIDVRELYKNGGMIHCITQQQPINLK
;
A
#
# COMPACT_ATOMS: atom_id res chain seq x y z
N MET A 1 -2.31 -2.09 23.25
CA MET A 1 -2.50 -3.11 22.20
C MET A 1 -2.93 -4.42 22.84
N GLN A 2 -4.24 -4.70 22.90
CA GLN A 2 -4.79 -5.96 23.43
C GLN A 2 -5.76 -6.62 22.43
N ALA A 3 -5.82 -6.11 21.19
CA ALA A 3 -6.70 -6.65 20.17
C ALA A 3 -6.31 -8.10 19.83
N LYS A 4 -7.34 -8.93 19.66
CA LYS A 4 -7.26 -10.34 19.29
C LYS A 4 -8.20 -10.59 18.12
N ASP A 5 -7.98 -11.66 17.37
CA ASP A 5 -8.95 -12.12 16.36
C ASP A 5 -10.17 -12.80 17.02
N ALA A 6 -11.11 -13.26 16.19
CA ALA A 6 -12.34 -13.92 16.66
C ALA A 6 -12.09 -15.22 17.44
N GLU A 7 -10.90 -15.82 17.30
CA GLU A 7 -10.48 -17.04 18.00
C GLU A 7 -9.66 -16.73 19.26
N GLY A 8 -9.38 -15.45 19.54
CA GLY A 8 -8.62 -15.02 20.70
C GLY A 8 -7.09 -15.01 20.49
N ASN A 9 -6.61 -15.26 19.27
CA ASN A 9 -5.18 -15.20 18.95
C ASN A 9 -4.72 -13.73 18.91
N LYS A 10 -3.47 -13.49 19.30
CA LYS A 10 -2.87 -12.14 19.24
C LYS A 10 -2.42 -11.83 17.81
N TYR A 11 -2.66 -10.60 17.35
CA TYR A 11 -2.14 -10.15 16.07
C TYR A 11 -0.60 -10.04 16.07
N LYS A 12 0.00 -10.42 14.94
CA LYS A 12 1.38 -10.05 14.61
C LYS A 12 1.38 -8.70 13.92
N TYR A 13 2.05 -7.72 14.52
CA TYR A 13 2.12 -6.36 13.99
C TYR A 13 3.33 -6.21 13.06
N VAL A 14 3.11 -5.55 11.93
CA VAL A 14 4.15 -5.12 11.00
C VAL A 14 3.94 -3.64 10.74
N TYR A 15 4.97 -2.85 10.99
CA TYR A 15 4.91 -1.39 10.88
C TYR A 15 5.51 -0.96 9.56
N LEU A 16 4.67 -0.50 8.64
CA LEU A 16 5.14 0.13 7.40
C LEU A 16 5.49 1.61 7.66
N PRO A 17 6.53 2.14 6.99
CA PRO A 17 6.80 3.57 7.06
C PRO A 17 5.70 4.38 6.38
N LEU A 18 5.67 5.69 6.60
CA LEU A 18 5.07 6.62 5.63
C LEU A 18 6.12 7.00 4.59
N SER A 19 5.75 7.75 3.55
CA SER A 19 6.77 8.43 2.73
C SER A 19 7.70 9.26 3.62
N LYS A 20 8.99 9.30 3.29
CA LYS A 20 9.99 10.05 4.06
C LYS A 20 9.63 11.53 4.04
N ASN A 21 9.31 12.04 2.85
CA ASN A 21 8.92 13.43 2.62
C ASN A 21 7.42 13.56 2.38
N ASN A 22 6.91 14.80 2.43
CA ASN A 22 5.61 15.08 1.87
C ASN A 22 5.62 14.83 0.36
N VAL A 23 4.47 14.41 -0.18
CA VAL A 23 4.37 14.00 -1.59
C VAL A 23 4.52 15.20 -2.51
N THR A 24 5.37 15.07 -3.53
CA THR A 24 5.58 16.09 -4.57
C THR A 24 5.03 15.61 -5.91
N LEU A 25 4.04 16.33 -6.42
CA LEU A 25 3.37 16.08 -7.71
C LEU A 25 4.32 16.22 -8.89
N GLU A 26 3.90 15.76 -10.08
CA GLU A 26 4.74 15.82 -11.28
C GLU A 26 5.08 17.25 -11.70
N ASN A 27 4.18 18.20 -11.44
CA ASN A 27 4.40 19.62 -11.70
C ASN A 27 5.29 20.32 -10.64
N GLY A 28 5.87 19.56 -9.69
CA GLY A 28 6.71 20.08 -8.62
C GLY A 28 5.94 20.66 -7.42
N LYS A 29 4.60 20.70 -7.45
CA LYS A 29 3.81 21.13 -6.28
C LYS A 29 3.94 20.08 -5.17
N GLN A 30 4.38 20.52 -4.00
CA GLN A 30 4.38 19.70 -2.80
C GLN A 30 3.02 19.77 -2.09
N LEU A 31 2.54 18.63 -1.61
CA LEU A 31 1.36 18.51 -0.75
C LEU A 31 1.78 18.71 0.72
N ASP A 32 0.83 19.03 1.60
CA ASP A 32 1.12 19.23 3.04
C ASP A 32 1.14 17.92 3.85
N TYR A 33 1.10 16.78 3.18
CA TYR A 33 0.94 15.47 3.80
C TYR A 33 1.78 14.36 3.13
N LYS A 34 2.04 13.32 3.93
CA LYS A 34 2.86 12.15 3.56
C LYS A 34 2.00 11.01 3.02
N GLY A 35 2.52 10.30 2.03
CA GLY A 35 1.90 9.12 1.44
C GLY A 35 1.91 7.91 2.38
N SER A 36 0.87 7.09 2.28
CA SER A 36 0.71 5.87 3.06
C SER A 36 0.73 4.64 2.17
N TYR A 37 1.66 3.73 2.44
CA TYR A 37 1.80 2.49 1.66
C TYR A 37 0.73 1.46 1.94
N ILE A 38 -0.11 1.62 2.98
CA ILE A 38 -1.08 0.60 3.42
C ILE A 38 -2.26 0.45 2.44
N ASN A 39 -2.51 1.43 1.57
CA ASN A 39 -3.63 1.45 0.64
C ASN A 39 -3.33 0.66 -0.65
N TYR A 40 -2.71 -0.52 -0.49
CA TYR A 40 -2.35 -1.41 -1.58
C TYR A 40 -3.48 -2.38 -1.92
N TYR A 41 -3.44 -2.95 -3.13
CA TYR A 41 -4.42 -3.93 -3.61
C TYR A 41 -3.80 -5.31 -3.77
N ILE A 42 -4.47 -6.35 -3.26
CA ILE A 42 -4.05 -7.74 -3.32
C ILE A 42 -4.80 -8.44 -4.47
N ALA A 43 -4.14 -8.63 -5.62
CA ALA A 43 -4.65 -9.43 -6.73
C ALA A 43 -4.07 -10.84 -6.69
N ASN A 44 -4.65 -11.80 -7.44
CA ASN A 44 -4.30 -13.22 -7.37
C ASN A 44 -2.80 -13.54 -7.35
N GLN A 45 -2.01 -12.89 -8.21
CA GLN A 45 -0.57 -13.13 -8.35
C GLN A 45 0.30 -11.90 -8.07
N VAL A 46 -0.31 -10.73 -7.86
CA VAL A 46 0.41 -9.46 -7.70
C VAL A 46 -0.15 -8.65 -6.56
N ILE A 47 0.72 -7.85 -5.93
CA ILE A 47 0.32 -6.80 -5.00
C ILE A 47 0.63 -5.46 -5.66
N LEU A 48 -0.37 -4.59 -5.81
CA LEU A 48 -0.20 -3.25 -6.35
C LEU A 48 -0.05 -2.26 -5.20
N VAL A 49 1.13 -1.67 -5.03
CA VAL A 49 1.47 -0.80 -3.90
C VAL A 49 1.55 0.66 -4.39
N PRO A 50 0.93 1.63 -3.68
CA PRO A 50 1.08 3.03 -4.03
C PRO A 50 2.50 3.52 -3.75
N ASN A 51 3.17 4.04 -4.75
CA ASN A 51 4.48 4.70 -4.67
C ASN A 51 4.34 6.20 -4.86
N TYR A 52 5.29 6.95 -4.30
CA TYR A 52 5.26 8.42 -4.23
C TYR A 52 6.51 9.09 -4.79
N ASN A 53 7.36 8.36 -5.52
CA ASN A 53 8.69 8.80 -5.92
C ASN A 53 9.52 9.24 -4.70
N ASP A 54 9.46 8.42 -3.64
CA ASP A 54 10.06 8.67 -2.34
C ASP A 54 11.02 7.53 -1.97
N PRO A 55 12.12 7.79 -1.24
CA PRO A 55 13.06 6.73 -0.84
C PRO A 55 12.40 5.57 -0.07
N ASN A 56 11.30 5.82 0.66
CA ASN A 56 10.60 4.78 1.39
C ASN A 56 9.73 3.88 0.49
N ASP A 57 9.54 4.21 -0.80
CA ASP A 57 8.84 3.35 -1.76
C ASP A 57 9.52 1.98 -1.82
N LYS A 58 10.86 1.97 -1.92
CA LYS A 58 11.64 0.73 -1.97
C LYS A 58 11.50 -0.07 -0.67
N ILE A 59 11.57 0.60 0.47
CA ILE A 59 11.48 -0.02 1.80
C ILE A 59 10.10 -0.67 1.98
N ALA A 60 9.03 0.07 1.67
CA ALA A 60 7.67 -0.44 1.77
C ALA A 60 7.43 -1.62 0.82
N ASN A 61 7.88 -1.54 -0.43
CA ASN A 61 7.75 -2.61 -1.40
C ASN A 61 8.49 -3.89 -0.95
N GLU A 62 9.71 -3.77 -0.43
CA GLU A 62 10.47 -4.91 0.09
C GLU A 62 9.81 -5.54 1.33
N MET A 63 9.25 -4.72 2.23
CA MET A 63 8.53 -5.21 3.40
C MET A 63 7.26 -5.96 3.00
N ILE A 64 6.48 -5.39 2.08
CA ILE A 64 5.26 -6.03 1.55
C ILE A 64 5.60 -7.31 0.79
N GLN A 65 6.72 -7.34 0.05
CA GLN A 65 7.16 -8.54 -0.68
C GLN A 65 7.46 -9.70 0.27
N LYS A 66 8.02 -9.42 1.46
CA LYS A 66 8.25 -10.43 2.49
C LYS A 66 6.96 -10.95 3.13
N LEU A 67 5.87 -10.17 3.09
CA LEU A 67 4.54 -10.61 3.58
C LEU A 67 3.81 -11.51 2.58
N TYR A 68 4.08 -11.33 1.28
CA TYR A 68 3.44 -12.08 0.20
C TYR A 68 4.51 -12.76 -0.69
N PRO A 69 5.22 -13.78 -0.18
CA PRO A 69 6.34 -14.40 -0.91
C PRO A 69 5.93 -15.00 -2.26
N ASP A 70 4.69 -15.44 -2.39
CA ASP A 70 4.16 -16.09 -3.61
C ASP A 70 3.51 -15.10 -4.59
N ARG A 71 3.58 -13.78 -4.33
CA ARG A 71 3.02 -12.74 -5.19
C ARG A 71 4.09 -11.73 -5.55
N LYS A 72 4.01 -11.18 -6.76
CA LYS A 72 4.91 -10.11 -7.21
C LYS A 72 4.41 -8.75 -6.70
N VAL A 73 5.23 -8.05 -5.92
CA VAL A 73 4.95 -6.66 -5.55
C VAL A 73 5.30 -5.73 -6.71
N VAL A 74 4.36 -4.87 -7.08
CA VAL A 74 4.48 -3.87 -8.15
C VAL A 74 4.12 -2.51 -7.57
N GLY A 75 5.09 -1.61 -7.51
CA GLY A 75 4.87 -0.22 -7.15
C GLY A 75 4.24 0.55 -8.31
N ILE A 76 3.18 1.31 -8.03
CA ILE A 76 2.48 2.17 -9.00
C ILE A 76 2.60 3.60 -8.50
N ASP A 77 3.10 4.52 -9.33
CA ASP A 77 3.10 5.94 -8.98
C ASP A 77 1.66 6.44 -8.88
N VAL A 78 1.27 6.89 -7.68
CA VAL A 78 -0.07 7.39 -7.40
C VAL A 78 -0.10 8.88 -7.07
N ARG A 79 1.00 9.62 -7.24
CA ARG A 79 1.08 11.03 -6.77
C ARG A 79 -0.07 11.89 -7.29
N GLU A 80 -0.42 11.75 -8.56
CA GLU A 80 -1.51 12.50 -9.20
C GLU A 80 -2.91 12.03 -8.79
N LEU A 81 -3.05 10.78 -8.35
CA LEU A 81 -4.29 10.26 -7.75
C LEU A 81 -4.42 10.71 -6.29
N TYR A 82 -3.30 10.70 -5.57
CA TYR A 82 -3.20 10.96 -4.14
C TYR A 82 -3.63 12.36 -3.75
N LYS A 83 -3.40 13.36 -4.61
CA LYS A 83 -3.87 14.75 -4.39
C LYS A 83 -5.39 14.88 -4.19
N ASN A 84 -6.15 13.89 -4.68
CA ASN A 84 -7.61 13.83 -4.57
C ASN A 84 -8.07 12.91 -3.41
N GLY A 85 -7.15 12.43 -2.56
CA GLY A 85 -7.46 11.65 -1.36
C GLY A 85 -7.56 10.13 -1.55
N GLY A 86 -7.38 9.62 -2.78
CA GLY A 86 -7.42 8.18 -3.08
C GLY A 86 -6.05 7.58 -3.39
N MET A 87 -5.88 6.27 -3.17
CA MET A 87 -4.80 5.47 -3.76
C MET A 87 -5.39 4.20 -4.39
N ILE A 88 -4.59 3.17 -4.59
CA ILE A 88 -4.96 1.99 -5.38
C ILE A 88 -6.18 1.27 -4.79
N HIS A 89 -6.18 0.98 -3.48
CA HIS A 89 -7.30 0.26 -2.85
C HIS A 89 -8.61 1.06 -2.90
N CYS A 90 -8.55 2.39 -2.88
CA CYS A 90 -9.76 3.23 -2.92
C CYS A 90 -10.52 3.13 -4.25
N ILE A 91 -9.84 2.73 -5.34
CA ILE A 91 -10.39 2.74 -6.70
C ILE A 91 -10.52 1.32 -7.30
N THR A 92 -10.35 0.28 -6.49
CA THR A 92 -10.48 -1.11 -6.92
C THR A 92 -11.56 -1.83 -6.12
N GLN A 93 -12.17 -2.84 -6.74
CA GLN A 93 -13.10 -3.75 -6.09
C GLN A 93 -12.84 -5.16 -6.62
N GLN A 94 -12.41 -6.08 -5.76
CA GLN A 94 -12.20 -7.47 -6.13
C GLN A 94 -13.53 -8.21 -6.30
N GLN A 95 -13.61 -9.03 -7.34
CA GLN A 95 -14.67 -10.03 -7.51
C GLN A 95 -14.05 -11.43 -7.33
N PRO A 96 -14.40 -12.16 -6.26
CA PRO A 96 -13.96 -13.54 -6.10
C PRO A 96 -14.42 -14.40 -7.28
N ILE A 97 -13.57 -15.32 -7.72
CA ILE A 97 -14.01 -16.36 -8.67
C ILE A 97 -14.94 -17.32 -7.93
N ASN A 98 -16.09 -17.63 -8.55
CA ASN A 98 -16.92 -18.72 -8.07
C ASN A 98 -16.36 -20.03 -8.64
N LEU A 99 -15.74 -20.83 -7.78
CA LEU A 99 -15.37 -22.20 -8.14
C LEU A 99 -16.61 -23.06 -7.95
N LYS A 100 -17.29 -23.36 -9.07
CA LYS A 100 -18.33 -24.40 -9.09
C LYS A 100 -17.70 -25.78 -9.02
#